data_AF-A0A4C2A4M7-F1
#
_entry.id   AF-A0A4C2A4M7-F1
#
_cell.length_a   1.000
_cell.length_b   1.000
_cell.length_c   1.000
_cell.angle_alpha   90.00
_cell.angle_beta   90.00
_cell.angle_gamma   90.00
#
_symmetry.space_group_name_H-M   'P 1'
#
loop_
_entity.id
_entity.type
_entity.pdbx_description
1 polymer ?
#
loop_
_entity_poly.entity_id
_entity_poly.type
_entity_poly.pdbx_seq_one_letter_code
_entity_poly.pdbx_strand_id
1 'polypeptide(L)'
;MKMLDVLQKHPQVIYVIPITLQPETTHEEIVSAGKKLFVAMYGGGVSNTLHTFRYKIFVRSAVNAKIHLAHLPPIEEAADQHAYRTYHQSRSGWK
;
A
#
# COMPACT_ATOMS: atom_id res chain seq x y z
N MET A 1 -3.61 4.48 -12.45
CA MET A 1 -2.18 4.80 -12.35
C MET A 1 -1.39 3.52 -12.56
N LYS A 2 -0.29 3.54 -13.32
CA LYS A 2 0.60 2.37 -13.40
C LYS A 2 1.51 2.38 -12.16
N MET A 3 1.84 1.20 -11.64
CA MET A 3 2.68 1.05 -10.44
C MET A 3 4.04 1.76 -10.58
N LEU A 4 4.63 1.70 -11.78
CA LEU A 4 5.88 2.37 -12.10
C LEU A 4 5.81 3.89 -11.91
N ASP A 5 4.68 4.51 -12.27
CA ASP A 5 4.47 5.96 -12.09
C ASP A 5 4.45 6.34 -10.60
N VAL A 6 3.90 5.46 -9.74
CA VAL A 6 3.85 5.66 -8.28
C VAL A 6 5.26 5.58 -7.70
N LEU A 7 6.05 4.59 -8.11
CA LEU A 7 7.42 4.42 -7.65
C LEU A 7 8.33 5.59 -8.06
N GLN A 8 8.12 6.14 -9.26
CA GLN A 8 8.84 7.35 -9.72
C GLN A 8 8.47 8.59 -8.90
N LYS A 9 7.19 8.76 -8.54
CA LYS A 9 6.71 9.90 -7.76
C LYS A 9 7.04 9.81 -6.27
N HIS A 10 7.23 8.60 -5.77
CA HIS A 10 7.50 8.31 -4.37
C HIS A 10 8.77 7.47 -4.23
N PRO A 11 9.96 8.05 -4.48
CA PRO A 11 11.23 7.33 -4.38
C PRO A 11 11.48 6.77 -2.97
N GLN A 12 10.88 7.37 -1.95
CA GLN A 12 10.84 6.86 -0.59
C GLN A 12 10.08 5.54 -0.44
N VAL A 13 9.48 4.98 -1.49
CA VAL A 13 8.78 3.68 -1.49
C VAL A 13 9.64 2.60 -2.18
N ILE A 14 10.76 3.00 -2.79
CA ILE A 14 11.69 2.07 -3.44
C ILE A 14 12.40 1.17 -2.42
N TYR A 15 12.63 1.63 -1.18
CA TYR A 15 13.25 0.81 -0.13
C TYR A 15 12.39 -0.40 0.28
N VAL A 16 11.12 -0.40 -0.10
CA VAL A 16 10.17 -1.49 0.16
C VAL A 16 10.47 -2.71 -0.71
N ILE A 17 11.13 -2.51 -1.87
CA ILE A 17 11.47 -3.58 -2.82
C ILE A 17 12.48 -4.59 -2.22
N PRO A 18 13.62 -4.17 -1.63
CA PRO A 18 14.52 -5.08 -0.92
C PRO A 18 13.84 -5.94 0.14
N ILE A 19 12.89 -5.39 0.89
CA ILE A 19 12.15 -6.10 1.96
C ILE A 19 11.39 -7.30 1.38
N THR A 20 10.84 -7.15 0.18
CA THR A 20 10.11 -8.23 -0.51
C THR A 20 11.00 -9.34 -1.07
N LEU A 21 12.30 -9.10 -1.17
CA LEU A 21 13.29 -10.03 -1.76
C LEU A 21 14.13 -10.76 -0.69
N GLN A 22 14.09 -10.29 0.56
CA GLN A 22 14.88 -10.88 1.64
C GLN A 22 14.18 -12.13 2.23
N PRO A 23 14.90 -13.26 2.37
CA PRO A 23 14.33 -14.50 2.92
C PRO A 23 13.97 -14.42 4.42
N GLU A 24 14.69 -13.57 5.15
CA GLU A 24 14.64 -13.45 6.61
C GLU A 24 13.74 -12.29 7.08
N THR A 25 12.96 -11.68 6.18
CA THR A 25 12.08 -10.57 6.50
C THR A 25 10.98 -10.99 7.46
N THR A 26 10.82 -10.25 8.55
CA THR A 26 9.76 -10.50 9.54
C THR A 26 8.37 -10.15 9.00
N HIS A 27 7.33 -10.71 9.63
CA HIS A 27 5.95 -10.40 9.26
C HIS A 27 5.65 -8.90 9.42
N GLU A 28 6.11 -8.31 10.51
CA GLU A 28 5.94 -6.89 10.87
C GLU A 28 6.57 -5.96 9.83
N GLU A 29 7.77 -6.31 9.33
CA GLU A 29 8.43 -5.58 8.27
C GLU A 29 7.65 -5.65 6.96
N ILE A 30 7.15 -6.83 6.59
CA ILE A 30 6.35 -7.03 5.36
C ILE A 30 5.06 -6.21 5.41
N VAL A 31 4.32 -6.25 6.51
CA VAL A 31 3.06 -5.50 6.63
C VAL A 31 3.31 -4.00 6.71
N SER A 32 4.35 -3.55 7.43
CA SER A 32 4.75 -2.14 7.50
C SER A 32 5.14 -1.60 6.11
N ALA A 33 5.95 -2.36 5.38
CA ALA A 33 6.31 -2.12 3.99
C ALA A 33 5.07 -1.98 3.09
N GLY A 34 4.17 -2.98 3.15
CA GLY A 34 2.94 -3.01 2.36
C GLY A 34 2.02 -1.83 2.63
N LYS A 35 1.77 -1.49 3.91
CA LYS A 35 0.95 -0.33 4.30
C LYS A 35 1.50 0.97 3.72
N LYS A 36 2.82 1.18 3.81
CA LYS A 36 3.47 2.40 3.28
C LYS A 36 3.37 2.49 1.76
N LEU A 37 3.50 1.36 1.07
CA LEU A 37 3.27 1.29 -0.38
C LEU A 37 1.83 1.66 -0.74
N PHE A 38 0.83 1.11 -0.03
CA PHE A 38 -0.55 1.50 -0.23
C PHE A 38 -0.77 2.99 0.03
N VAL A 39 -0.27 3.54 1.13
CA VAL A 39 -0.37 4.97 1.43
C VAL A 39 0.15 5.81 0.27
N ALA A 40 1.33 5.48 -0.27
CA ALA A 40 1.88 6.18 -1.42
C ALA A 40 1.05 6.01 -2.71
N MET A 41 0.51 4.80 -2.98
CA MET A 41 -0.36 4.55 -4.14
C MET A 41 -1.61 5.43 -4.15
N TYR A 42 -2.13 5.79 -2.98
CA TYR A 42 -3.28 6.69 -2.87
C TYR A 42 -2.86 8.17 -2.76
N GLY A 43 -1.56 8.48 -2.81
CA GLY A 43 -1.02 9.84 -2.77
C GLY A 43 -0.77 10.39 -1.36
N GLY A 44 -0.63 9.51 -0.37
CA GLY A 44 -0.26 9.86 1.00
C GLY A 44 1.24 10.00 1.20
N GLY A 45 1.63 10.66 2.30
CA GLY A 45 3.01 10.82 2.73
C GLY A 45 3.46 9.75 3.73
N VAL A 46 4.74 9.78 4.09
CA VAL A 46 5.39 8.75 4.94
C VAL A 46 4.83 8.69 6.36
N SER A 47 4.26 9.78 6.85
CA SER A 47 3.66 9.88 8.19
C SER A 47 2.18 9.49 8.22
N ASN A 48 1.56 9.21 7.07
CA ASN A 48 0.15 8.85 7.03
C ASN A 48 -0.04 7.36 7.31
N THR A 49 -1.05 7.04 8.13
CA THR A 49 -1.55 5.66 8.26
C THR A 49 -2.61 5.39 7.21
N LEU A 50 -2.80 4.12 6.85
CA LEU A 50 -3.82 3.75 5.88
C LEU A 50 -5.22 4.07 6.41
N HIS A 51 -5.45 3.88 7.71
CA HIS A 51 -6.70 4.26 8.37
C HIS A 51 -7.02 5.76 8.23
N THR A 52 -6.08 6.64 8.63
CA THR A 52 -6.28 8.09 8.57
C THR A 52 -6.49 8.57 7.13
N PHE A 53 -5.76 7.97 6.19
CA PHE A 53 -5.87 8.33 4.77
C PHE A 53 -7.19 7.84 4.15
N ARG A 54 -7.65 6.64 4.50
CA ARG A 54 -8.95 6.10 4.08
C ARG A 54 -10.10 6.98 4.55
N TYR A 55 -10.08 7.40 5.81
CA TYR A 55 -11.09 8.32 6.34
C TYR A 55 -11.07 9.67 5.60
N LYS A 56 -9.89 10.26 5.40
CA LYS A 56 -9.75 11.54 4.67
C LYS A 56 -10.29 11.45 3.25
N ILE A 57 -9.97 10.38 2.52
CA ILE A 57 -10.50 10.16 1.16
C ILE A 57 -12.01 9.99 1.22
N PHE A 58 -12.54 9.19 2.15
CA PHE A 58 -13.98 9.01 2.31
C PHE A 58 -14.72 10.33 2.53
N VAL A 59 -14.27 11.15 3.48
CA VAL A 59 -14.89 12.45 3.76
C VAL A 59 -14.86 13.36 2.53
N ARG A 60 -13.71 13.42 1.83
CA ARG A 60 -13.58 14.19 0.58
C ARG A 60 -14.44 13.63 -0.54
N SER A 61 -14.67 12.32 -0.57
CA SER A 61 -15.53 11.67 -1.56
C SER A 61 -17.01 11.90 -1.25
N ALA A 62 -17.39 11.95 0.03
CA ALA A 62 -18.77 12.10 0.50
C ALA A 62 -19.41 13.45 0.14
N VAL A 63 -18.61 14.49 -0.07
CA VAL A 63 -19.10 15.80 -0.54
C VAL A 63 -19.46 15.82 -2.03
N ASN A 64 -19.13 14.77 -2.79
CA ASN A 64 -19.46 14.70 -4.21
C ASN A 64 -20.82 14.00 -4.42
N ALA A 65 -21.56 14.44 -5.44
CA ALA A 65 -22.86 13.86 -5.79
C ALA A 65 -22.81 12.36 -6.13
N LYS A 66 -21.64 11.84 -6.52
CA LYS A 66 -21.38 10.42 -6.76
C LYS A 66 -20.17 9.98 -5.94
N ILE A 67 -20.41 9.13 -4.94
CA ILE A 67 -19.36 8.55 -4.12
C ILE A 67 -18.86 7.27 -4.80
N HIS A 68 -17.60 7.28 -5.23
CA HIS A 68 -16.93 6.10 -5.75
C HIS A 68 -16.21 5.35 -4.63
N LEU A 69 -16.95 4.52 -3.88
CA LEU A 69 -16.41 3.75 -2.75
C LEU A 69 -15.26 2.80 -3.14
N ALA A 70 -15.24 2.33 -4.39
CA ALA A 70 -14.17 1.49 -4.92
C ALA A 70 -12.80 2.19 -4.99
N HIS A 71 -12.75 3.53 -4.92
CA HIS A 71 -11.51 4.31 -4.89
C HIS A 71 -10.95 4.51 -3.47
N LEU A 72 -11.59 3.96 -2.44
CA LEU A 72 -11.04 4.01 -1.11
C LEU A 72 -9.80 3.12 -1.01
N PRO A 73 -8.79 3.53 -0.21
CA PRO A 73 -7.73 2.63 0.20
C PRO A 73 -8.29 1.38 0.89
N PRO A 74 -7.60 0.23 0.82
CA PRO A 74 -7.96 -0.93 1.62
C PRO A 74 -7.95 -0.60 3.12
N ILE A 75 -8.63 -1.41 3.94
CA ILE A 75 -8.44 -1.37 5.39
C ILE A 75 -7.07 -1.95 5.74
N GLU A 76 -6.57 -1.69 6.95
CA GLU A 76 -5.22 -2.12 7.34
C GLU A 76 -5.06 -3.62 7.30
N GLU A 77 -6.04 -4.37 7.80
CA GLU A 77 -6.01 -5.83 7.85
C GLU A 77 -5.98 -6.44 6.44
N ALA A 78 -6.70 -5.83 5.50
CA ALA A 78 -6.69 -6.26 4.10
C ALA A 78 -5.35 -5.93 3.42
N ALA A 79 -4.75 -4.79 3.76
CA ALA A 79 -3.41 -4.44 3.29
C ALA A 79 -2.36 -5.42 3.84
N ASP A 80 -2.49 -5.85 5.09
CA ASP A 80 -1.58 -6.79 5.76
C ASP A 80 -1.63 -8.17 5.09
N GLN A 81 -2.84 -8.70 4.90
CA GLN A 81 -3.05 -9.95 4.19
C GLN A 81 -2.52 -9.89 2.75
N HIS A 82 -2.78 -8.78 2.05
CA HIS A 82 -2.29 -8.60 0.68
C HIS A 82 -0.77 -8.55 0.63
N ALA A 83 -0.13 -7.75 1.48
CA ALA A 83 1.32 -7.61 1.54
C ALA A 83 2.00 -8.96 1.81
N TYR A 84 1.49 -9.71 2.78
CA TYR A 84 2.03 -11.02 3.13
C TYR A 84 1.84 -12.05 2.02
N ARG A 85 0.66 -12.07 1.38
CA ARG A 85 0.41 -12.93 0.23
C ARG A 85 1.36 -12.60 -0.93
N THR A 86 1.54 -11.32 -1.25
CA THR A 86 2.41 -10.89 -2.34
C THR A 86 3.88 -11.23 -2.06
N TYR A 87 4.35 -11.09 -0.81
CA TYR A 87 5.68 -11.54 -0.40
C TYR A 87 5.91 -13.03 -0.68
N HIS A 88 4.94 -13.87 -0.33
CA HIS A 88 5.03 -15.31 -0.62
C HIS A 88 4.97 -15.61 -2.11
N GLN A 89 4.12 -14.91 -2.87
CA GLN A 89 4.03 -15.05 -4.32
C GLN A 89 5.34 -14.70 -5.04
N SER A 90 6.00 -13.61 -4.62
CA SER A 90 7.31 -13.24 -5.17
C SER A 90 8.40 -14.25 -4.80
N ARG A 91 8.30 -14.87 -3.62
CA ARG A 91 9.26 -15.88 -3.14
C ARG A 91 9.06 -17.26 -3.77
N SER A 92 7.83 -17.67 -4.03
CA SER A 92 7.50 -18.98 -4.61
C SER A 92 7.91 -19.13 -6.09
N GLY A 93 8.53 -18.10 -6.66
CA GLY A 93 8.86 -18.02 -8.08
C GLY A 93 7.62 -17.69 -8.90
N TRP A 94 7.63 -16.54 -9.56
CA TRP A 94 6.80 -16.37 -10.76
C TRP A 94 7.30 -17.38 -11.79
N LYS A 95 6.56 -18.48 -11.97
CA LYS A 95 6.59 -19.23 -13.22
C LYS A 95 5.73 -18.52 -14.25
#